data_AF-A0A4P7D568-F1
#
_entry.id   AF-A0A4P7D568-F1
#
_cell.length_a   1.000
_cell.length_b   1.000
_cell.length_c   1.000
_cell.angle_alpha   90.00
_cell.angle_beta   90.00
_cell.angle_gamma   90.00
#
_symmetry.space_group_name_H-M   'P 1'
#
loop_
_entity.id
_entity.type
_entity.pdbx_description
1 polymer ?
#
loop_
_entity_poly.entity_id
_entity_poly.type
_entity_poly.pdbx_seq_one_letter_code
_entity_poly.pdbx_strand_id
1 'polypeptide(L)' 'MTGKKVSAEASALERVVSAAREAQAASQRLKAHYAQAPDEQPSTLELARFAAAMQELKEAREAFDTLVEQRDPPSR' A
#
# COMPACT_ATOMS: atom_id res chain seq x y z
N MET A 1 -2.84 -31.86 -11.36
CA MET A 1 -2.17 -30.75 -10.64
C MET A 1 -3.16 -29.60 -10.47
N THR A 2 -4.00 -29.63 -9.44
CA THR A 2 -4.95 -28.54 -9.15
C THR A 2 -4.25 -27.51 -8.28
N GLY A 3 -3.46 -26.64 -8.93
CA GLY A 3 -2.89 -25.46 -8.28
C GLY A 3 -4.03 -24.64 -7.67
N LYS A 4 -4.02 -24.53 -6.35
CA LYS A 4 -5.00 -23.80 -5.55
C LYS A 4 -5.00 -22.35 -6.04
N LYS A 5 -5.96 -21.98 -6.90
CA LYS A 5 -6.14 -20.59 -7.36
C LYS A 5 -6.35 -19.75 -6.10
N VAL A 6 -5.42 -18.84 -5.81
CA VAL A 6 -5.58 -17.86 -4.73
C VAL A 6 -6.85 -17.08 -5.04
N SER A 7 -7.76 -16.96 -4.07
CA SER A 7 -9.01 -16.19 -4.23
C SER A 7 -8.66 -14.76 -4.63
N ALA A 8 -9.47 -14.12 -5.48
CA ALA A 8 -9.25 -12.72 -5.89
C ALA A 8 -9.11 -11.79 -4.67
N GLU A 9 -9.88 -12.05 -3.60
CA GLU A 9 -9.76 -11.33 -2.33
C GLU A 9 -8.41 -11.53 -1.65
N ALA A 10 -7.87 -12.76 -1.66
CA ALA A 10 -6.58 -13.07 -1.05
C ALA A 10 -5.43 -12.39 -1.82
N SER A 11 -5.48 -12.39 -3.15
CA SER A 11 -4.51 -11.67 -3.97
C SER A 11 -4.60 -10.15 -3.77
N ALA A 12 -5.82 -9.61 -3.65
CA ALA A 12 -6.04 -8.19 -3.36
C ALA A 12 -5.51 -7.83 -1.95
N LEU A 13 -5.73 -8.69 -0.96
CA LEU A 13 -5.19 -8.50 0.39
C LEU A 13 -3.66 -8.57 0.41
N GLU A 14 -3.06 -9.50 -0.33
CA GLU A 14 -1.60 -9.56 -0.49
C GLU A 14 -1.04 -8.26 -1.10
N ARG A 15 -1.72 -7.69 -2.09
CA ARG A 15 -1.36 -6.39 -2.67
C ARG A 15 -1.42 -5.27 -1.64
N VAL A 16 -2.49 -5.21 -0.82
CA VAL A 16 -2.62 -4.23 0.27
C VAL A 16 -1.45 -4.35 1.25
N VAL A 17 -1.11 -5.57 1.66
CA VAL A 17 0.00 -5.81 2.60
C VAL A 17 1.34 -5.38 1.99
N SER A 18 1.57 -5.67 0.71
CA SER A 18 2.80 -5.25 0.02
C SER A 18 2.91 -3.73 -0.03
N ALA A 19 1.86 -3.05 -0.48
CA ALA A 19 1.84 -1.59 -0.56
C ALA A 19 2.02 -0.92 0.81
N ALA A 20 1.42 -1.48 1.86
CA ALA A 20 1.59 -0.99 3.23
C ALA A 20 3.05 -1.11 3.71
N ARG A 21 3.72 -2.22 3.41
CA ARG A 21 5.15 -2.40 3.73
C ARG A 21 6.02 -1.40 3.00
N GLU A 22 5.72 -1.11 1.73
CA GLU A 22 6.46 -0.11 0.96
C GLU A 22 6.28 1.30 1.49
N ALA A 23 5.04 1.69 1.82
CA ALA A 23 4.74 2.98 2.44
C ALA A 23 5.44 3.13 3.79
N GLN A 24 5.43 2.08 4.61
CA GLN A 24 6.16 2.06 5.88
C GLN A 24 7.68 2.22 5.66
N ALA A 25 8.27 1.47 4.73
CA ALA A 25 9.71 1.56 4.45
C ALA A 25 10.10 2.94 3.91
N ALA A 26 9.29 3.55 3.04
CA ALA A 26 9.51 4.91 2.57
C ALA A 26 9.40 5.94 3.71
N SER A 27 8.41 5.80 4.60
CA SER A 27 8.29 6.66 5.79
C SER A 27 9.50 6.53 6.73
N GLN A 28 10.01 5.32 6.95
CA GLN A 28 11.19 5.11 7.78
C GLN A 28 12.44 5.79 7.21
N ARG A 29 12.61 5.80 5.88
CA ARG A 29 13.71 6.53 5.22
C ARG A 29 13.59 8.04 5.43
N LEU A 30 12.40 8.61 5.26
CA LEU A 30 12.16 10.03 5.52
C LEU A 30 12.44 10.39 7.00
N LYS A 31 12.00 9.55 7.94
CA LYS A 31 12.30 9.74 9.37
C LYS A 31 13.80 9.69 9.65
N ALA A 32 14.52 8.77 9.03
CA ALA A 32 15.97 8.67 9.18
C ALA A 32 16.69 9.89 8.61
N HIS A 33 16.26 10.41 7.47
CA HIS A 33 16.78 11.66 6.89
C HIS A 33 16.63 12.82 7.88
N TYR A 34 15.41 13.08 8.37
CA TYR A 34 15.19 14.15 9.33
C TYR A 34 15.90 13.96 10.68
N ALA A 35 16.18 12.71 11.09
CA ALA A 35 16.97 12.45 12.29
C ALA A 35 18.46 12.78 12.11
N GLN A 36 18.99 12.66 10.88
CA GLN A 36 20.40 12.91 10.57
C GLN A 36 20.64 14.38 10.17
N ALA A 37 19.70 14.98 9.46
CA ALA A 37 19.77 16.34 8.94
C ALA A 37 18.40 17.03 9.11
N PRO A 38 18.06 17.49 10.32
CA PRO A 38 16.72 18.02 10.62
C PRO A 38 16.36 19.28 9.84
N ASP A 39 17.36 20.06 9.43
CA ASP A 39 17.20 21.29 8.65
C ASP A 39 17.36 21.05 7.12
N GLU A 40 17.70 19.83 6.71
CA GLU A 40 17.80 19.47 5.29
C GLU A 40 16.48 18.90 4.79
N GLN A 41 16.09 19.33 3.59
CA GLN A 41 14.89 18.81 2.95
C GLN A 41 15.22 17.47 2.30
N PRO A 42 14.40 16.42 2.53
CA PRO A 42 14.56 15.15 1.82
C PRO A 42 14.45 15.39 0.32
N SER A 43 15.19 14.58 -0.44
CA SER A 43 15.24 14.75 -1.88
C SER A 43 13.84 14.63 -2.49
N THR A 44 13.59 15.38 -3.57
CA THR A 44 12.33 15.28 -4.32
C THR A 44 12.01 13.83 -4.72
N LEU A 45 13.04 13.02 -4.97
CA LEU A 45 12.90 11.61 -5.27
C LEU A 45 12.37 10.78 -4.09
N GLU A 46 12.85 11.03 -2.86
CA GLU A 46 12.36 10.34 -1.67
C GLU A 46 10.91 10.69 -1.35
N LEU A 47 10.55 11.97 -1.51
CA LEU A 47 9.17 12.43 -1.34
C LEU A 47 8.26 11.83 -2.41
N ALA A 48 8.69 11.80 -3.67
CA ALA A 48 7.95 11.18 -4.77
C ALA A 48 7.75 9.67 -4.52
N ARG A 49 8.77 8.97 -4.01
CA ARG A 49 8.67 7.55 -3.68
C ARG A 49 7.66 7.30 -2.54
N PHE A 50 7.67 8.14 -1.51
CA PHE A 50 6.69 8.03 -0.44
C PHE A 50 5.27 8.31 -0.93
N ALA A 51 5.07 9.35 -1.74
CA ALA A 51 3.78 9.67 -2.34
C ALA A 51 3.25 8.53 -3.23
N ALA A 52 4.12 7.93 -4.06
CA ALA A 52 3.76 6.80 -4.91
C ALA A 52 3.33 5.57 -4.08
N ALA A 53 4.07 5.25 -2.99
CA ALA A 53 3.72 4.13 -2.12
C ALA A 53 2.38 4.35 -1.38
N MET A 54 2.09 5.59 -0.98
CA MET A 54 0.79 5.94 -0.38
C MET A 54 -0.36 5.85 -1.38
N GLN A 55 -0.13 6.26 -2.63
CA GLN A 55 -1.12 6.15 -3.70
C GLN A 55 -1.42 4.68 -4.03
N GLU A 56 -0.39 3.84 -4.14
CA GLU A 56 -0.55 2.40 -4.38
C GLU A 56 -1.30 1.71 -3.22
N LEU A 57 -1.01 2.09 -1.97
CA LEU A 57 -1.75 1.57 -0.81
C LEU A 57 -3.23 1.94 -0.86
N LYS A 58 -3.55 3.17 -1.24
CA LYS A 58 -4.93 3.62 -1.41
C LYS A 58 -5.64 2.80 -2.49
N GLU A 59 -5.04 2.67 -3.67
CA GLU A 59 -5.62 1.92 -4.79
C GLU A 59 -5.81 0.44 -4.46
N ALA A 60 -4.83 -0.18 -3.80
CA ALA A 60 -4.92 -1.57 -3.36
C ALA A 60 -6.08 -1.76 -2.37
N ARG A 61 -6.28 -0.80 -1.45
CA ARG A 61 -7.37 -0.85 -0.48
C ARG A 61 -8.73 -0.70 -1.14
N GLU A 62 -8.89 0.26 -2.05
CA GLU A 62 -10.13 0.48 -2.80
C GLU A 62 -10.50 -0.74 -3.65
N ALA A 63 -9.51 -1.38 -4.29
CA ALA A 63 -9.71 -2.61 -5.04
C ALA A 63 -10.15 -3.78 -4.14
N PHE A 64 -9.58 -3.89 -2.94
CA PHE A 64 -9.99 -4.90 -1.96
C PHE A 64 -11.42 -4.65 -1.45
N ASP A 65 -11.73 -3.42 -1.04
CA ASP A 65 -13.04 -3.04 -0.52
C ASP A 65 -14.14 -3.31 -1.57
N THR A 66 -13.87 -3.00 -2.85
CA THR A 66 -14.76 -3.31 -3.99
C THR A 66 -15.07 -4.81 -4.11
N LEU A 67 -14.09 -5.71 -3.85
CA LEU A 67 -14.33 -7.16 -3.87
C LEU A 67 -15.18 -7.62 -2.68
N VAL A 68 -14.96 -7.03 -1.50
CA VAL A 68 -15.72 -7.35 -0.30
C VAL A 68 -17.19 -6.92 -0.45
N GLU A 69 -17.44 -5.74 -1.00
CA GLU A 69 -18.80 -5.24 -1.30
C GLU A 69 -19.54 -6.13 -2.30
N GLN A 70 -18.84 -6.66 -3.32
CA GLN A 70 -19.43 -7.59 -4.28
C GLN A 70 -19.77 -8.95 -3.66
N ARG A 71 -19.03 -9.39 -2.64
CA ARG A 71 -19.31 -10.63 -1.91
C ARG A 71 -20.54 -10.51 -1.01
N ASP A 72 -20.72 -9.35 -0.37
CA ASP A 72 -21.79 -9.11 0.61
C ASP A 72 -22.68 -7.94 0.15
N PRO A 73 -23.49 -8.12 -0.91
CA PRO A 73 -24.36 -7.07 -1.39
C PRO A 73 -25.38 -6.71 -0.31
N PRO A 74 -25.66 -5.42 -0.06
CA PRO A 74 -26.61 -5.02 0.96
C PRO A 74 -27.96 -5.69 0.67
N SER A 75 -28.49 -6.40 1.67
CA SER A 75 -29.82 -7.00 1.62
C SER A 75 -30.83 -5.88 1.36
N ARG A 76 -31.39 -5.82 0.14
CA ARG A 76 -32.47 -4.89 -0.23
C ARG A 76 -33.81 -5.36 0.31
#